data_AF-A0A434EWH7-F1
#
_entry.id   AF-A0A434EWH7-F1
#
_cell.length_a   1.000
_cell.length_b   1.000
_cell.length_c   1.000
_cell.angle_alpha   90.00
_cell.angle_beta   90.00
_cell.angle_gamma   90.00
#
_symmetry.space_group_name_H-M   'P 1'
#
loop_
_entity.id
_entity.type
_entity.pdbx_description
1 polymer ?
#
loop_
_entity_poly.entity_id
_entity_poly.type
_entity_poly.pdbx_seq_one_letter_code
_entity_poly.pdbx_strand_id
1 'polypeptide(L)' 'KAWKAPSHAVMLMRLERAERLGLTYEEYTLEILERGRHLGEDDANRIAEIRRARRRKRTSHFE' A
#
# COMPACT_ATOMS: atom_id res chain seq x y z
N LYS A 1 -8.07 15.51 20.69
CA LYS A 1 -7.27 14.47 19.98
C LYS A 1 -7.26 14.80 18.49
N ALA A 2 -6.16 15.35 17.96
CA ALA A 2 -6.06 15.78 16.56
C ALA A 2 -5.93 14.60 15.58
N TRP A 3 -5.45 13.44 16.04
CA TRP A 3 -5.38 12.21 15.25
C TRP A 3 -6.52 11.27 15.63
N LYS A 4 -7.33 10.92 14.63
CA LYS A 4 -8.39 9.90 14.72
C LYS A 4 -8.02 8.74 13.80
N ALA A 5 -8.26 7.51 14.25
CA ALA A 5 -8.13 6.35 13.39
C ALA A 5 -9.12 6.47 12.20
N PRO A 6 -8.76 5.98 11.00
CA PRO A 6 -9.69 5.94 9.89
C PRO A 6 -10.91 5.08 10.25
N SER A 7 -12.07 5.43 9.71
CA SER A 7 -13.27 4.64 9.90
C SER A 7 -13.11 3.24 9.29
N HIS A 8 -13.88 2.28 9.78
CA HIS A 8 -13.86 0.91 9.26
C HIS A 8 -14.15 0.86 7.75
N ALA A 9 -15.09 1.68 7.27
CA ALA A 9 -15.40 1.80 5.85
C ALA A 9 -14.18 2.26 5.02
N VAL A 10 -13.37 3.19 5.54
CA VAL A 10 -12.13 3.64 4.86
C VAL A 10 -11.09 2.52 4.86
N MET A 11 -10.97 1.74 5.93
CA MET A 11 -10.06 0.60 5.97
C MET A 11 -10.44 -0.46 4.93
N LEU A 12 -11.73 -0.82 4.83
CA LEU A 12 -12.22 -1.78 3.84
C LEU A 12 -11.99 -1.29 2.40
N MET A 13 -12.27 -0.03 2.11
CA MET A 13 -12.02 0.56 0.78
C MET A 13 -10.54 0.53 0.41
N ARG A 14 -9.63 0.79 1.35
CA ARG A 14 -8.19 0.67 1.12
C ARG A 14 -7.74 -0.77 0.90
N LEU A 15 -8.30 -1.70 1.67
CA LEU A 15 -8.01 -3.13 1.52
C LEU A 15 -8.44 -3.63 0.13
N GLU A 16 -9.66 -3.34 -0.28
CA GLU A 16 -10.20 -3.74 -1.58
C GLU A 16 -9.35 -3.19 -2.74
N ARG A 17 -8.91 -1.93 -2.66
CA ARG A 17 -8.02 -1.34 -3.66
C ARG A 17 -6.63 -1.98 -3.65
N ALA A 18 -6.08 -2.27 -2.48
CA ALA A 18 -4.81 -2.97 -2.37
C ALA A 18 -4.87 -4.34 -3.04
N GLU A 19 -5.93 -5.11 -2.78
CA GLU A 19 -6.18 -6.43 -3.38
C GLU A 19 -6.26 -6.37 -4.91
N ARG A 20 -7.02 -5.42 -5.46
CA ARG A 20 -7.12 -5.21 -6.92
C ARG A 20 -5.75 -4.94 -7.56
N LEU A 21 -4.89 -4.20 -6.87
CA LEU A 21 -3.54 -3.87 -7.35
C LEU A 21 -2.48 -4.92 -6.99
N GLY A 22 -2.86 -6.01 -6.31
CA GLY A 22 -1.94 -7.04 -5.81
C GLY A 22 -0.89 -6.50 -4.83
N LEU A 23 -1.30 -5.53 -4.00
CA LEU A 23 -0.54 -4.93 -2.92
C LEU A 23 -1.09 -5.39 -1.57
N THR A 24 -0.29 -5.28 -0.51
CA THR A 24 -0.80 -5.42 0.85
C THR A 24 -1.50 -4.13 1.29
N TYR A 25 -2.39 -4.24 2.28
CA TYR A 25 -3.04 -3.07 2.89
C TYR A 25 -2.02 -2.04 3.37
N GLU A 26 -0.93 -2.50 3.98
CA GLU A 26 0.16 -1.66 4.47
C GLU A 26 0.84 -0.90 3.33
N GLU A 27 1.22 -1.60 2.25
CA GLU A 27 1.86 -0.99 1.07
C GLU A 27 0.98 0.08 0.43
N TYR A 28 -0.31 -0.21 0.25
CA TYR A 28 -1.27 0.76 -0.29
C TYR A 28 -1.47 1.95 0.66
N THR A 29 -1.56 1.68 1.96
CA THR A 29 -1.77 2.73 2.97
C THR A 29 -0.55 3.64 3.10
N LEU A 30 0.68 3.13 2.97
CA LEU A 30 1.89 3.94 2.98
C LEU A 30 1.95 4.93 1.81
N GLU A 31 1.44 4.58 0.63
CA GLU A 31 1.35 5.55 -0.47
C GLU A 31 0.42 6.72 -0.13
N ILE A 32 -0.65 6.48 0.63
CA ILE A 32 -1.53 7.55 1.09
C ILE A 32 -0.86 8.37 2.19
N LEU A 33 -0.24 7.71 3.17
CA LEU A 33 0.31 8.38 4.35
C LEU A 33 1.60 9.15 4.07
N GLU A 34 2.49 8.61 3.22
CA GLU A 34 3.78 9.24 2.92
C GLU A 34 3.73 10.16 1.70
N ARG A 35 2.91 9.82 0.70
CA ARG A 35 2.89 10.51 -0.61
C ARG A 35 1.58 11.24 -0.88
N GLY A 36 0.57 11.07 -0.02
CA GLY A 36 -0.71 11.79 -0.15
C GLY A 36 -1.54 11.36 -1.37
N ARG A 37 -1.28 10.19 -1.96
CA ARG A 37 -1.96 9.74 -3.19
C ARG A 37 -2.52 8.34 -3.08
N HIS A 38 -3.63 8.13 -3.78
CA HIS A 38 -4.20 6.81 -4.01
C HIS A 38 -3.60 6.20 -5.27
N LEU A 39 -3.20 4.93 -5.21
CA LEU A 39 -2.82 4.19 -6.41
C LEU A 39 -4.07 3.69 -7.16
N GLY A 40 -3.97 3.68 -8.48
CA GLY A 40 -4.90 3.05 -9.42
C GLY A 40 -4.19 2.12 -10.41
N GLU A 41 -4.94 1.60 -11.40
CA GLU A 41 -4.40 0.67 -12.40
C GLU A 41 -3.34 1.31 -13.30
N ASP A 42 -3.44 2.63 -13.53
CA ASP A 42 -2.47 3.41 -14.32
C ASP A 42 -1.10 3.55 -13.63
N ASP A 43 -1.01 3.31 -12.31
CA ASP A 43 0.23 3.41 -11.54
C ASP A 43 1.12 2.15 -11.66
N ALA A 44 1.07 1.45 -12.78
CA ALA A 44 1.73 0.16 -13.01
C ALA A 44 3.22 0.17 -12.64
N ASN A 45 3.95 1.24 -13.00
CA ASN A 45 5.37 1.40 -12.67
C ASN A 45 5.60 1.46 -11.15
N ARG A 46 4.79 2.24 -10.43
CA ARG A 46 4.91 2.36 -8.97
C ARG A 46 4.57 1.06 -8.27
N ILE A 47 3.52 0.38 -8.73
CA ILE A 47 3.12 -0.94 -8.20
C ILE A 47 4.25 -1.94 -8.38
N ALA A 48 4.92 -1.95 -9.54
CA ALA A 48 6.07 -2.81 -9.80
C ALA A 48 7.26 -2.50 -8.87
N GLU A 49 7.52 -1.22 -8.59
CA GLU A 49 8.55 -0.80 -7.63
C GLU A 49 8.27 -1.32 -6.22
N ILE A 50 7.03 -1.16 -5.74
CA ILE A 50 6.60 -1.62 -4.42
C ILE A 50 6.80 -3.14 -4.30
N ARG A 51 6.33 -3.91 -5.30
CA ARG A 51 6.50 -5.36 -5.35
C ARG A 51 7.98 -5.78 -5.34
N ARG A 52 8.84 -5.06 -6.08
CA ARG A 52 10.30 -5.30 -6.08
C ARG A 52 10.91 -5.02 -4.70
N ALA A 53 10.53 -3.92 -4.05
CA ALA A 53 11.00 -3.58 -2.71
C ALA A 53 10.59 -4.64 -1.68
N ARG A 54 9.36 -5.15 -1.74
CA ARG A 54 8.91 -6.27 -0.89
C ARG A 54 9.77 -7.51 -1.09
N ARG A 55 10.06 -7.88 -2.35
CA ARG A 55 10.92 -9.03 -2.65
C ARG A 55 12.31 -8.87 -2.05
N ARG A 56 12.93 -7.68 -2.17
CA ARG A 56 14.25 -7.38 -1.60
C ARG A 56 14.25 -7.45 -0.06
N LYS A 57 13.23 -6.88 0.59
CA LYS A 57 13.08 -6.98 2.05
C LYS A 57 12.98 -8.44 2.49
N ARG A 58 12.21 -9.24 1.75
CA ARG A 58 12.08 -10.67 2.05
C ARG A 58 13.40 -11.40 1.90
N THR A 59 14.18 -11.16 0.84
CA THR A 59 15.49 -11.82 0.68
C THR A 59 16.50 -11.38 1.73
N SER A 60 16.51 -10.09 2.10
CA SER A 60 17.38 -9.56 3.15
C SER A 60 17.08 -10.12 4.55
N HIS A 61 15.90 -10.67 4.78
CA HIS A 61 15.54 -11.27 6.07
C HIS A 61 16.12 -12.68 6.26
N PHE A 62 16.63 -13.30 5.19
CA PHE A 62 17.17 -14.67 5.19
C PHE A 62 18.69 -14.73 5.03
N GLU A 63 19.38 -13.58 4.98
CA GLU A 63 20.85 -13.46 5.05
C GLU A 63 21.25 -12.87 6.41
#